data_AF-A0AAD6BJM4-F1
#
_entry.id   AF-A0AAD6BJM4-F1
#
_cell.length_a   1.000
_cell.length_b   1.000
_cell.length_c   1.000
_cell.angle_alpha   90.00
_cell.angle_beta   90.00
_cell.angle_gamma   90.00
#
_symmetry.space_group_name_H-M   'P 1'
#
loop_
_entity.id
_entity.type
_entity.pdbx_description
1 polymer ?
#
loop_
_entity_poly.entity_id
_entity_poly.type
_entity_poly.pdbx_seq_one_letter_code
_entity_poly.pdbx_strand_id
1 'polypeptide(L)'
;MDDCDAVLASEPKTKDPFAHLAKSTFVMDEFKRKYSNEDTLKVAIPHFWEHLDTEGYSIWYCEYKFAKELAEPFKSCNLISGMFQRLDKLRKNAFGSVLLFGTKNNSTISGVWVFRGQELVFPLSPDWQIDYESYDWRKLDPSSEECKTMVKEYFTWEGDFKHVGKAFNQGKVFK
;
A
#
# COMPACT_ATOMS: atom_id res chain seq x y z
N MET A 1 29.72 -16.84 -19.89
CA MET A 1 28.81 -17.24 -18.80
C MET A 1 28.99 -16.18 -17.74
N ASP A 2 28.00 -15.30 -17.62
CA ASP A 2 28.12 -13.95 -17.08
C ASP A 2 28.03 -13.96 -15.54
N ASP A 3 28.96 -13.26 -14.89
CA ASP A 3 29.18 -13.19 -13.43
C ASP A 3 27.99 -12.56 -12.65
N CYS A 4 26.99 -12.03 -13.36
CA CYS A 4 25.82 -11.37 -12.80
C CYS A 4 24.85 -12.34 -12.09
N ASP A 5 24.83 -13.61 -12.48
CA ASP A 5 23.92 -14.61 -11.90
C ASP A 5 24.42 -15.17 -10.55
N ALA A 6 25.71 -15.07 -10.26
CA ALA A 6 26.30 -15.60 -9.02
C ALA A 6 26.12 -14.66 -7.82
N VAL A 7 26.01 -13.35 -8.03
CA VAL A 7 25.86 -12.35 -6.95
C VAL A 7 24.43 -12.35 -6.37
N LEU A 8 23.42 -12.73 -7.17
CA LEU A 8 22.03 -12.87 -6.72
C LEU A 8 21.77 -14.12 -5.87
N ALA A 9 22.69 -15.08 -5.85
CA ALA A 9 22.55 -16.33 -5.08
C ALA A 9 23.03 -16.22 -3.61
N SER A 10 23.63 -15.08 -3.24
CA SER A 10 24.21 -14.83 -1.92
C SER A 10 23.51 -13.74 -1.10
N GLU A 11 22.28 -13.35 -1.45
CA GLU A 11 21.40 -12.81 -0.42
C GLU A 11 20.98 -13.98 0.49
N PRO A 12 21.21 -13.92 1.81
CA PRO A 12 20.69 -14.94 2.70
C PRO A 12 19.20 -15.07 2.37
N LYS A 13 18.72 -16.30 2.13
CA LYS A 13 17.30 -16.58 1.96
C LYS A 13 16.61 -16.12 3.24
N THR A 14 16.28 -14.84 3.33
CA THR A 14 15.48 -14.26 4.39
C THR A 14 14.23 -15.09 4.35
N LYS A 15 14.00 -15.89 5.41
CA LYS A 15 12.85 -16.77 5.53
C LYS A 15 11.64 -15.97 5.06
N ASP A 16 10.92 -16.48 4.07
CA ASP A 16 9.77 -15.76 3.53
C ASP A 16 8.87 -15.41 4.72
N PRO A 17 8.69 -14.11 5.02
CA PRO A 17 8.05 -13.69 6.26
C PRO A 17 6.58 -14.13 6.30
N PHE A 18 6.02 -14.55 5.16
CA PHE A 18 4.66 -15.06 5.03
C PHE A 18 4.60 -16.59 4.95
N ALA A 19 5.72 -17.31 5.06
CA ALA A 19 5.77 -18.78 4.98
C ALA A 19 4.94 -19.48 6.08
N HIS A 20 4.68 -18.79 7.19
CA HIS A 20 3.84 -19.29 8.27
C HIS A 20 2.33 -19.15 7.98
N LEU A 21 1.96 -18.36 6.96
CA LEU A 21 0.58 -18.14 6.57
C LEU A 21 0.17 -19.18 5.53
N ALA A 22 -1.10 -19.60 5.60
CA ALA A 22 -1.67 -20.52 4.63
C ALA A 22 -1.56 -19.98 3.20
N LYS A 23 -1.67 -20.82 2.17
CA LYS A 23 -1.77 -20.29 0.80
C LYS A 23 -3.09 -19.53 0.67
N SER A 24 -3.04 -18.26 0.28
CA SER A 24 -4.25 -17.49 0.03
C SER A 24 -4.81 -17.80 -1.35
N THR A 25 -6.12 -17.77 -1.49
CA THR A 25 -6.81 -17.87 -2.79
C THR A 25 -6.69 -16.58 -3.60
N PHE A 26 -6.40 -15.44 -2.95
CA PHE A 26 -6.27 -14.15 -3.61
C PHE A 26 -4.90 -14.00 -4.30
N VAL A 27 -4.94 -13.78 -5.62
CA VAL A 27 -3.75 -13.58 -6.46
C VAL A 27 -3.49 -12.09 -6.65
N MET A 28 -2.57 -11.55 -5.85
CA MET A 28 -2.23 -10.12 -5.86
C MET A 28 -1.72 -9.63 -7.23
N ASP A 29 -0.90 -10.42 -7.93
CA ASP A 29 -0.41 -10.07 -9.27
C ASP A 29 -1.54 -9.93 -10.30
N GLU A 30 -2.56 -10.79 -10.21
CA GLU A 30 -3.72 -10.71 -11.10
C GLU A 30 -4.52 -9.44 -10.83
N PHE A 31 -4.78 -9.14 -9.55
CA PHE A 31 -5.46 -7.91 -9.15
C PHE A 31 -4.70 -6.67 -9.65
N LYS A 32 -3.37 -6.61 -9.47
CA LYS A 32 -2.54 -5.50 -9.97
C LYS A 32 -2.60 -5.33 -11.48
N ARG A 33 -2.64 -6.45 -12.20
CA ARG A 33 -2.77 -6.45 -13.67
C ARG A 33 -4.12 -5.89 -14.09
N LYS A 34 -5.22 -6.30 -13.45
CA LYS A 34 -6.56 -5.75 -13.72
C LYS A 34 -6.63 -4.28 -13.34
N TYR A 35 -6.13 -3.90 -12.17
CA TYR A 35 -6.06 -2.51 -11.72
C TYR A 35 -5.29 -1.60 -12.70
N SER A 36 -4.26 -2.12 -13.37
CA SER A 36 -3.44 -1.31 -14.28
C SER A 36 -3.97 -1.27 -15.72
N ASN A 37 -4.68 -2.30 -16.15
CA ASN A 37 -5.09 -2.46 -17.55
C ASN A 37 -6.59 -2.20 -17.79
N GLU A 38 -7.41 -2.28 -16.74
CA GLU A 38 -8.87 -2.20 -16.83
C GLU A 38 -9.41 -1.04 -15.98
N ASP A 39 -10.73 -0.81 -16.06
CA ASP A 39 -11.40 0.22 -15.28
C ASP A 39 -11.40 -0.12 -13.78
N THR A 40 -10.72 0.70 -12.98
CA THR A 40 -10.56 0.45 -11.55
C THR A 40 -11.90 0.37 -10.82
N LEU A 41 -12.84 1.25 -11.16
CA LEU A 41 -14.13 1.36 -10.47
C LEU A 41 -15.08 0.24 -10.85
N LYS A 42 -15.14 -0.12 -12.13
CA LYS A 42 -16.09 -1.09 -12.68
C LYS A 42 -15.57 -2.52 -12.69
N VAL A 43 -14.25 -2.73 -12.73
CA VAL A 43 -13.65 -4.06 -12.84
C VAL A 43 -12.72 -4.36 -11.68
N ALA A 44 -11.71 -3.53 -11.42
CA ALA A 44 -10.68 -3.90 -10.44
C ALA A 44 -11.23 -3.95 -9.01
N ILE A 45 -12.04 -2.98 -8.59
CA ILE A 45 -12.64 -2.94 -7.25
C ILE A 45 -13.62 -4.10 -7.03
N PRO A 46 -14.58 -4.38 -7.94
CA PRO A 46 -15.44 -5.56 -7.81
C PRO A 46 -14.64 -6.86 -7.78
N HIS A 47 -13.63 -7.01 -8.65
CA HIS A 47 -12.75 -8.18 -8.67
C HIS A 47 -11.98 -8.34 -7.36
N PHE A 48 -11.49 -7.23 -6.80
CA PHE A 48 -10.83 -7.20 -5.50
C PHE A 48 -11.74 -7.76 -4.43
N TRP A 49 -12.96 -7.23 -4.27
CA TRP A 49 -13.88 -7.67 -3.23
C TRP A 49 -14.39 -9.11 -3.41
N GLU A 50 -14.52 -9.58 -4.65
CA GLU A 50 -14.96 -10.95 -4.95
C GLU A 50 -13.87 -11.98 -4.64
N HIS A 51 -12.61 -11.64 -4.89
CA HIS A 51 -11.47 -12.57 -4.71
C HIS A 51 -10.71 -12.34 -3.40
N LEU A 52 -10.99 -11.25 -2.68
CA LEU A 52 -10.28 -10.90 -1.45
C LEU A 52 -10.50 -11.99 -0.41
N ASP A 53 -9.41 -12.68 -0.10
CA ASP A 53 -9.33 -13.60 1.01
C ASP A 53 -9.11 -12.80 2.29
N THR A 54 -10.17 -12.57 3.06
CA THR A 54 -10.12 -11.79 4.30
C THR A 54 -9.39 -12.50 5.44
N GLU A 55 -9.15 -13.81 5.34
CA GLU A 55 -8.31 -14.57 6.27
C GLU A 55 -6.84 -14.44 5.87
N GLY A 56 -6.57 -14.41 4.56
CA GLY A 56 -5.24 -14.27 4.00
C GLY A 56 -4.72 -12.83 3.90
N TYR A 57 -5.57 -11.84 3.73
CA TYR A 57 -5.16 -10.46 3.50
C TYR A 57 -5.89 -9.53 4.45
N SER A 58 -5.20 -8.47 4.83
CA SER A 58 -5.76 -7.40 5.64
C SER A 58 -5.59 -6.06 4.95
N ILE A 59 -6.57 -5.19 5.18
CA ILE A 59 -6.59 -3.83 4.66
C ILE A 59 -6.19 -2.90 5.81
N TRP A 60 -5.25 -2.00 5.53
CA TRP A 60 -4.71 -1.05 6.48
C TRP A 60 -4.81 0.35 5.92
N TYR A 61 -5.39 1.25 6.70
CA TYR A 61 -5.29 2.68 6.48
C TYR A 61 -3.98 3.18 7.09
N CYS A 62 -3.25 4.00 6.35
CA CYS A 62 -2.10 4.73 6.86
C CYS A 62 -2.33 6.24 6.79
N GLU A 63 -1.87 6.97 7.80
CA GLU A 63 -1.86 8.44 7.82
C GLU A 63 -0.53 8.96 8.34
N TYR A 64 0.03 9.98 7.70
CA TYR A 64 1.34 10.51 8.08
C TYR A 64 1.26 11.41 9.32
N LYS A 65 1.99 11.02 10.37
CA LYS A 65 1.99 11.70 11.68
C LYS A 65 2.51 13.13 11.61
N PHE A 66 3.52 13.36 10.78
CA PHE A 66 4.26 14.63 10.72
C PHE A 66 3.79 15.52 9.57
N ALA A 67 2.48 15.63 9.36
CA ALA A 67 1.92 16.45 8.27
C ALA A 67 2.41 17.92 8.28
N LYS A 68 2.80 18.45 9.44
CA LYS A 68 3.41 19.79 9.59
C LYS A 68 4.77 19.95 8.89
N GLU A 69 5.49 18.86 8.69
CA GLU A 69 6.78 18.85 7.99
C GLU A 69 6.62 18.81 6.47
N LEU A 70 5.41 18.48 6.00
CA LEU A 70 5.06 18.41 4.58
C LEU A 70 4.78 19.83 4.03
N ALA A 71 5.84 20.62 3.89
CA ALA A 71 5.75 21.98 3.36
C ALA A 71 5.60 22.00 1.82
N GLU A 72 6.27 21.07 1.13
CA GLU A 72 6.31 21.05 -0.34
C GLU A 72 5.77 19.72 -0.89
N PRO A 73 4.73 19.74 -1.74
CA PRO A 73 4.10 18.52 -2.26
C PRO A 73 5.07 17.65 -3.06
N PHE A 74 6.02 18.26 -3.78
CA PHE A 74 7.07 17.52 -4.48
C PHE A 74 7.98 16.73 -3.53
N LYS A 75 8.36 17.30 -2.38
CA LYS A 75 9.16 16.59 -1.37
C LYS A 75 8.36 15.45 -0.73
N SER A 76 7.08 15.67 -0.44
CA SER A 76 6.17 14.63 0.05
C SER A 76 6.06 13.46 -0.93
N CYS A 77 5.96 13.75 -2.22
CA CYS A 77 5.90 12.76 -3.30
C CYS A 77 7.20 11.94 -3.40
N ASN A 78 8.36 12.58 -3.18
CA ASN A 78 9.65 11.90 -3.11
C ASN A 78 9.77 11.01 -1.86
N LEU A 79 9.23 11.44 -0.72
CA LEU A 79 9.21 10.65 0.52
C LEU A 79 8.42 9.35 0.31
N ILE A 80 7.21 9.43 -0.26
CA ILE A 80 6.40 8.25 -0.62
C ILE A 80 7.17 7.32 -1.56
N SER A 81 7.84 7.88 -2.57
CA SER A 81 8.62 7.09 -3.54
C SER A 81 9.81 6.38 -2.87
N GLY A 82 10.50 7.06 -1.96
CA GLY A 82 11.62 6.49 -1.21
C GLY A 82 11.16 5.32 -0.33
N MET A 83 9.99 5.45 0.31
CA MET A 83 9.41 4.35 1.07
C MET A 83 9.10 3.16 0.16
N PHE A 84 8.51 3.38 -1.01
CA PHE A 84 8.20 2.30 -1.96
C PHE A 84 9.44 1.54 -2.42
N GLN A 85 10.56 2.23 -2.65
CA GLN A 85 11.82 1.59 -3.02
C GLN A 85 12.36 0.70 -1.90
N ARG A 86 12.25 1.14 -0.64
CA ARG A 86 12.65 0.32 0.53
C ARG A 86 11.74 -0.90 0.72
N LEU A 87 10.48 -0.77 0.33
CA LEU A 87 9.50 -1.85 0.36
C LEU A 87 9.51 -2.72 -0.91
N ASP A 88 10.47 -2.59 -1.85
CA ASP A 88 10.44 -3.31 -3.14
C ASP A 88 10.30 -4.84 -2.97
N LYS A 89 10.95 -5.42 -1.95
CA LYS A 89 10.81 -6.86 -1.63
C LYS A 89 9.39 -7.25 -1.20
N LEU A 90 8.67 -6.34 -0.54
CA LEU A 90 7.29 -6.54 -0.08
C LEU A 90 6.29 -6.46 -1.23
N ARG A 91 6.63 -5.82 -2.35
CA ARG A 91 5.70 -5.56 -3.47
C ARG A 91 4.98 -6.81 -3.93
N LYS A 92 5.62 -7.99 -3.98
CA LYS A 92 4.97 -9.23 -4.46
C LYS A 92 3.70 -9.59 -3.67
N ASN A 93 3.69 -9.36 -2.37
CA ASN A 93 2.61 -9.76 -1.47
C ASN A 93 1.80 -8.56 -0.93
N ALA A 94 1.93 -7.41 -1.59
CA ALA A 94 1.41 -6.15 -1.11
C ALA A 94 0.94 -5.25 -2.23
N PHE A 95 -0.08 -4.47 -1.94
CA PHE A 95 -0.55 -3.40 -2.79
C PHE A 95 -0.87 -2.20 -1.92
N GLY A 96 -0.57 -1.01 -2.41
CA GLY A 96 -0.86 0.22 -1.67
C GLY A 96 -1.28 1.31 -2.62
N SER A 97 -2.20 2.16 -2.20
CA SER A 97 -2.50 3.41 -2.86
C SER A 97 -2.34 4.53 -1.85
N VAL A 98 -1.28 5.32 -2.02
CA VAL A 98 -0.95 6.45 -1.15
C VAL A 98 -1.22 7.73 -1.90
N LEU A 99 -1.97 8.61 -1.25
CA LEU A 99 -2.40 9.88 -1.79
C LEU A 99 -1.84 11.01 -0.93
N LEU A 100 -1.41 12.05 -1.63
CA LEU A 100 -1.04 13.34 -1.09
C LEU A 100 -2.23 14.27 -1.25
N PHE A 101 -2.63 14.85 -0.12
CA PHE A 101 -3.71 15.82 -0.05
C PHE A 101 -3.20 17.19 0.39
N GLY A 102 -3.96 18.23 0.05
CA GLY A 102 -3.71 19.61 0.43
C GLY A 102 -2.80 20.35 -0.54
N THR A 103 -2.28 21.47 -0.07
CA THR A 103 -1.47 22.42 -0.86
C THR A 103 -0.16 22.73 -0.11
N LYS A 104 0.68 23.59 -0.69
CA LYS A 104 1.94 24.04 -0.09
C LYS A 104 1.70 24.53 1.36
N ASN A 105 2.52 24.09 2.30
CA ASN A 105 2.44 24.35 3.76
C ASN A 105 1.21 23.76 4.49
N ASN A 106 0.31 23.07 3.81
CA ASN A 106 -0.82 22.39 4.44
C ASN A 106 -1.09 21.03 3.76
N SER A 107 -0.05 20.25 3.54
CA SER A 107 -0.17 18.92 2.94
C SER A 107 -0.43 17.84 4.00
N THR A 108 -0.98 16.71 3.60
CA THR A 108 -1.03 15.48 4.41
C THR A 108 -0.91 14.28 3.48
N ILE A 109 -0.34 13.19 3.98
CA ILE A 109 -0.23 11.94 3.25
C ILE A 109 -1.11 10.93 3.97
N SER A 110 -1.94 10.24 3.20
CA SER A 110 -2.69 9.11 3.70
C SER A 110 -2.84 8.08 2.59
N GLY A 111 -3.13 6.84 2.95
CA GLY A 111 -3.16 5.76 1.99
C GLY A 111 -3.88 4.54 2.50
N VAL A 112 -4.29 3.70 1.56
CA VAL A 112 -4.86 2.38 1.84
C VAL A 112 -3.90 1.34 1.32
N TRP A 113 -3.58 0.38 2.18
CA TRP A 113 -2.68 -0.71 1.90
C TRP A 113 -3.38 -2.04 2.10
N VAL A 114 -2.97 -3.02 1.31
CA VAL A 114 -3.41 -4.40 1.37
C VAL A 114 -2.17 -5.26 1.43
N PHE A 115 -2.02 -6.01 2.50
CA PHE A 115 -0.86 -6.87 2.72
C PHE A 115 -1.29 -8.28 3.06
N ARG A 116 -0.45 -9.26 2.72
CA ARG A 116 -0.63 -10.65 3.14
C ARG A 116 -0.46 -10.76 4.66
N GLY A 117 -1.42 -11.40 5.32
CA GLY A 117 -1.45 -11.62 6.76
C GLY A 117 -2.49 -10.76 7.46
N GLN A 118 -2.71 -11.03 8.74
CA GLN A 118 -3.65 -10.30 9.59
C GLN A 118 -3.00 -9.20 10.42
N GLU A 119 -1.66 -9.18 10.46
CA GLU A 119 -0.84 -8.25 11.22
C GLU A 119 -0.09 -7.31 10.27
N LEU A 120 0.46 -6.22 10.81
CA LEU A 120 1.34 -5.35 10.04
C LEU A 120 2.55 -6.13 9.54
N VAL A 121 2.93 -5.86 8.30
CA VAL A 121 4.06 -6.53 7.67
C VAL A 121 5.40 -5.92 8.08
N PHE A 122 5.44 -4.65 8.47
CA PHE A 122 6.67 -3.94 8.83
C PHE A 122 7.47 -4.60 9.96
N PRO A 123 6.86 -5.07 11.06
CA PRO A 123 7.59 -5.80 12.11
C PRO A 123 8.23 -7.12 11.64
N LEU A 124 7.78 -7.70 10.51
CA LEU A 124 8.29 -8.98 10.00
C LEU A 124 9.70 -8.87 9.42
N SER A 125 10.14 -7.67 9.03
CA SER A 125 11.50 -7.45 8.53
C SER A 125 12.06 -6.13 9.04
N PRO A 126 13.29 -6.10 9.60
CA PRO A 126 13.92 -4.85 10.02
C PRO A 126 14.10 -3.86 8.86
N ASP A 127 14.24 -4.34 7.62
CA ASP A 127 14.39 -3.50 6.44
C ASP A 127 13.14 -2.65 6.15
N TRP A 128 11.96 -3.09 6.61
CA TRP A 128 10.68 -2.40 6.39
C TRP A 128 10.31 -1.48 7.54
N GLN A 129 11.05 -1.52 8.65
CA GLN A 129 10.75 -0.78 9.87
C GLN A 129 11.15 0.71 9.80
N ILE A 130 11.81 1.13 8.73
CA ILE A 130 12.46 2.45 8.67
C ILE A 130 11.45 3.61 8.62
N ASP A 131 10.42 3.52 7.77
CA ASP A 131 9.48 4.63 7.58
C ASP A 131 8.12 4.42 8.23
N TYR A 132 7.72 3.17 8.48
CA TYR A 132 6.35 2.89 8.92
C TYR A 132 6.01 3.57 10.24
N GLU A 133 6.98 3.83 11.12
CA GLU A 133 6.77 4.54 12.39
C GLU A 133 6.30 5.98 12.20
N SER A 134 6.64 6.60 11.07
CA SER A 134 6.19 7.95 10.71
C SER A 134 4.73 8.00 10.27
N TYR A 135 4.09 6.84 10.11
CA TYR A 135 2.70 6.70 9.77
C TYR A 135 1.93 6.05 10.93
N ASP A 136 0.70 6.50 11.15
CA ASP A 136 -0.28 5.76 11.93
C ASP A 136 -0.94 4.72 11.07
N TRP A 137 -1.07 3.51 11.59
CA TRP A 137 -1.64 2.37 10.89
C TRP A 137 -2.90 1.92 11.60
N ARG A 138 -4.02 1.88 10.87
CA ARG A 138 -5.29 1.37 11.37
C ARG A 138 -5.76 0.23 10.48
N LYS A 139 -5.93 -0.95 11.07
CA LYS A 139 -6.58 -2.06 10.38
C LYS A 139 -8.03 -1.69 10.09
N LEU A 140 -8.47 -1.91 8.86
CA LEU A 140 -9.84 -1.69 8.43
C LEU A 140 -10.56 -3.03 8.30
N ASP A 141 -11.84 -3.03 8.67
CA ASP A 141 -12.70 -4.19 8.50
C ASP A 141 -13.24 -4.24 7.05
N PRO A 142 -12.89 -5.28 6.26
CA PRO A 142 -13.31 -5.39 4.86
C PRO A 142 -14.83 -5.43 4.67
N SER A 143 -15.58 -5.84 5.71
CA SER A 143 -17.04 -5.85 5.68
C SER A 143 -17.67 -4.47 5.91
N SER A 144 -16.92 -3.50 6.45
CA SER A 144 -17.44 -2.17 6.80
C SER A 144 -17.65 -1.30 5.56
N GLU A 145 -18.71 -0.50 5.56
CA GLU A 145 -18.97 0.50 4.52
C GLU A 145 -17.88 1.59 4.48
N GLU A 146 -17.27 1.91 5.63
CA GLU A 146 -16.12 2.81 5.73
C GLU A 146 -14.97 2.26 4.90
N CYS A 147 -14.60 0.99 5.10
CA CYS A 147 -13.50 0.36 4.37
C CYS A 147 -13.78 0.28 2.86
N LYS A 148 -15.01 -0.08 2.48
CA LYS A 148 -15.40 -0.16 1.06
C LYS A 148 -15.32 1.20 0.38
N THR A 149 -15.76 2.25 1.07
CA THR A 149 -15.69 3.63 0.58
C THR A 149 -14.24 4.07 0.47
N MET A 150 -13.43 3.89 1.51
CA MET A 150 -12.01 4.24 1.49
C MET A 150 -11.26 3.49 0.39
N VAL A 151 -11.38 2.17 0.30
CA VAL A 151 -10.75 1.39 -0.76
C VAL A 151 -11.16 1.93 -2.12
N LYS A 152 -12.45 2.20 -2.34
CA LYS A 152 -12.94 2.78 -3.59
C LYS A 152 -12.27 4.11 -3.90
N GLU A 153 -12.37 5.10 -3.01
CA GLU A 153 -11.81 6.44 -3.21
C GLU A 153 -10.29 6.43 -3.40
N TYR A 154 -9.58 5.66 -2.58
CA TYR A 154 -8.12 5.55 -2.66
C TYR A 154 -7.68 4.75 -3.87
N PHE A 155 -8.47 3.81 -4.39
CA PHE A 155 -8.08 3.02 -5.56
C PHE A 155 -8.40 3.77 -6.85
N THR A 156 -9.50 4.51 -6.92
CA THR A 156 -9.82 5.34 -8.09
C THR A 156 -9.11 6.68 -8.11
N TRP A 157 -8.55 7.12 -6.97
CA TRP A 157 -8.04 8.48 -6.76
C TRP A 157 -9.14 9.55 -6.93
N GLU A 158 -10.40 9.12 -6.85
CA GLU A 158 -11.58 9.93 -7.07
C GLU A 158 -12.53 9.72 -5.89
N GLY A 159 -12.78 10.79 -5.14
CA GLY A 159 -13.60 10.75 -3.93
C GLY A 159 -13.71 12.13 -3.31
N ASP A 160 -14.63 12.26 -2.34
CA ASP A 160 -14.73 13.47 -1.53
C ASP A 160 -13.67 13.48 -0.42
N PHE A 161 -13.07 12.32 -0.12
CA PHE A 161 -12.04 12.14 0.91
C PHE A 161 -12.41 12.83 2.22
N LYS A 162 -13.67 12.65 2.63
CA LYS A 162 -14.28 13.38 3.76
C LYS A 162 -13.53 13.17 5.07
N HIS A 163 -12.87 12.02 5.22
CA HIS A 163 -12.00 11.69 6.36
C HIS A 163 -10.73 12.54 6.41
N VAL A 164 -10.18 12.97 5.27
CA VAL A 164 -8.99 13.83 5.22
C VAL A 164 -9.37 15.31 5.27
N GLY A 165 -10.50 15.68 4.65
CA GLY A 165 -10.98 17.06 4.58
C GLY A 165 -10.05 18.01 3.80
N LYS A 166 -9.14 17.47 2.99
CA LYS A 166 -8.22 18.23 2.12
C LYS A 166 -8.37 17.79 0.68
N ALA A 167 -8.18 18.72 -0.26
CA ALA A 167 -8.24 18.42 -1.68
C ALA A 167 -7.17 17.42 -2.11
N PHE A 168 -7.53 16.48 -2.97
CA PHE A 168 -6.57 15.58 -3.61
C PHE A 168 -5.53 16.39 -4.41
N ASN A 169 -4.26 16.01 -4.32
CA ASN A 169 -3.17 16.66 -5.03
C ASN A 169 -2.46 15.68 -5.96
N GLN A 170 -1.88 14.61 -5.40
CA GLN A 170 -1.14 13.59 -6.16
C GLN A 170 -1.33 12.21 -5.55
N GLY A 171 -1.25 11.17 -6.38
CA GLY A 171 -1.30 9.79 -5.94
C GLY A 171 -0.12 8.96 -6.42
N LYS A 172 0.23 7.95 -5.64
CA LYS A 172 1.19 6.91 -6.01
C LYS A 172 0.65 5.54 -5.60
N VAL A 173 0.67 4.63 -6.56
CA VAL A 173 0.34 3.22 -6.33
C VAL A 173 1.64 2.45 -6.09
N PHE A 174 1.65 1.69 -5.00
CA PHE A 174 2.62 0.66 -4.71
C PHE A 174 2.12 -0.67 -5.29
N LYS A 175 2.79 -1.16 -6.33
CA LYS A 175 2.49 -2.41 -7.02
C LYS A 175 3.75 -3.10 -7.49
#